data_AF-A0A839U0V9-F1
#
_entry.id   AF-A0A839U0V9-F1
#
_cell.length_a   1.000
_cell.length_b   1.000
_cell.length_c   1.000
_cell.angle_alpha   90.00
_cell.angle_beta   90.00
_cell.angle_gamma   90.00
#
_symmetry.space_group_name_H-M   'P 1'
#
loop_
_entity.id
_entity.type
_entity.pdbx_description
1 polymer ?
#
loop_
_entity_poly.entity_id
_entity_poly.type
_entity_poly.pdbx_seq_one_letter_code
_entity_poly.pdbx_strand_id
1 'polypeptide(L)'
;MNSSRPGPVILIVATAVALFLLMPLIAVIPVSFTPARFLSMPSGTLSLRHYQALIDNPAWGQSILLSLRIGILSSAIATALATMFGLGIWMFQPRFSALLIGFVLLPLVVPPVVSAMTLYFP
;
A
#
# COMPACT_ATOMS: atom_id res chain seq x y z
N MET A 1 -29.30 -11.93 -14.38
CA MET A 1 -28.31 -11.52 -13.35
C MET A 1 -28.93 -11.81 -11.99
N ASN A 2 -28.68 -12.99 -11.41
CA ASN A 2 -29.24 -13.32 -10.10
C ASN A 2 -28.48 -12.52 -9.04
N SER A 3 -29.19 -11.64 -8.35
CA SER A 3 -28.68 -10.94 -7.16
C SER A 3 -28.54 -11.97 -6.03
N SER A 4 -27.46 -12.73 -6.03
CA SER A 4 -27.07 -13.61 -4.92
C SER A 4 -26.76 -12.73 -3.73
N ARG A 5 -27.78 -12.40 -2.94
CA ARG A 5 -27.62 -11.72 -1.65
C ARG A 5 -26.78 -12.65 -0.78
N PRO A 6 -25.61 -12.21 -0.27
CA PRO A 6 -24.80 -13.06 0.59
C PRO A 6 -25.64 -13.46 1.79
N GLY A 7 -25.68 -14.77 2.09
CA GLY A 7 -26.35 -15.27 3.27
C GLY A 7 -25.72 -14.70 4.55
N PRO A 8 -26.44 -14.72 5.69
CA PRO A 8 -25.95 -14.14 6.94
C PRO A 8 -24.62 -14.75 7.40
N VAL A 9 -24.38 -16.04 7.10
CA VAL A 9 -23.11 -16.73 7.40
C VAL A 9 -21.94 -16.11 6.64
N ILE A 10 -22.12 -15.80 5.34
CA ILE A 10 -21.07 -15.18 4.52
C ILE A 10 -20.74 -13.79 5.04
N LEU A 11 -21.76 -13.02 5.45
CA LEU A 11 -21.56 -11.70 6.04
C LEU A 11 -20.77 -11.79 7.35
N ILE A 12 -21.16 -12.69 8.27
CA ILE A 12 -20.45 -12.87 9.54
C ILE A 12 -18.98 -13.24 9.31
N VAL A 13 -18.70 -14.20 8.42
CA VAL A 13 -17.34 -14.62 8.10
C VAL A 13 -16.55 -13.49 7.46
N ALA A 14 -17.11 -12.79 6.48
CA ALA A 14 -16.45 -11.66 5.82
C ALA A 14 -16.13 -10.54 6.82
N THR A 15 -17.06 -10.21 7.73
CA THR A 15 -16.82 -9.23 8.80
C THR A 15 -15.74 -9.70 9.76
N ALA A 16 -15.74 -10.97 10.17
CA ALA A 16 -14.70 -11.51 11.06
C ALA A 16 -13.30 -11.45 10.41
N VAL A 17 -13.20 -11.80 9.12
CA VAL A 17 -11.94 -11.68 8.37
C VAL A 17 -11.52 -10.22 8.25
N ALA A 18 -12.44 -9.31 7.92
CA ALA A 18 -12.13 -7.88 7.85
C ALA A 18 -11.62 -7.34 9.20
N LEU A 19 -12.26 -7.71 10.32
CA LEU A 19 -11.81 -7.34 11.66
C LEU A 19 -10.43 -7.90 11.98
N PHE A 20 -10.16 -9.16 11.63
CA PHE A 20 -8.85 -9.77 11.81
C PHE A 20 -7.75 -9.05 11.01
N LEU A 21 -8.02 -8.71 9.75
CA LEU A 21 -7.08 -7.95 8.90
C LEU A 21 -6.85 -6.52 9.40
N LEU A 22 -7.87 -5.89 10.00
CA LEU A 22 -7.79 -4.54 10.56
C LEU A 22 -7.26 -4.51 12.00
N MET A 23 -7.25 -5.63 12.71
CA MET A 23 -6.75 -5.74 14.08
C MET A 23 -5.39 -5.08 14.32
N PRO A 24 -4.34 -5.29 13.49
CA PRO A 24 -3.06 -4.59 13.69
C PRO A 24 -3.18 -3.07 13.55
N LEU A 25 -4.04 -2.57 12.64
CA LEU A 25 -4.26 -1.14 12.47
C LEU A 25 -5.01 -0.55 13.69
N ILE A 26 -5.98 -1.29 14.24
CA ILE A 26 -6.70 -0.91 15.45
C ILE A 26 -5.74 -0.82 16.64
N ALA A 27 -4.78 -1.75 16.74
CA ALA A 27 -3.77 -1.74 17.79
C ALA A 27 -2.82 -0.54 17.73
N VAL A 28 -2.63 0.09 16.55
CA VAL A 28 -1.80 1.30 16.39
C VAL A 28 -2.48 2.53 17.02
N ILE A 29 -3.81 2.58 17.05
CA ILE A 29 -4.57 3.72 17.59
C ILE A 29 -4.22 4.00 19.06
N PRO A 30 -4.38 3.07 20.02
CA PRO A 30 -4.06 3.37 21.42
C PRO A 30 -2.56 3.66 21.63
N VAL A 31 -1.69 3.05 20.82
CA VAL A 31 -0.24 3.30 20.86
C VAL A 31 0.08 4.74 20.43
N SER A 32 -0.62 5.30 19.45
CA SER A 32 -0.39 6.69 19.00
C SER A 32 -0.70 7.74 20.08
N PHE A 33 -1.47 7.37 21.11
CA PHE A 33 -1.76 8.21 22.28
C PHE A 33 -0.84 7.96 23.47
N THR A 34 0.23 7.18 23.32
CA THR A 34 1.15 6.86 24.43
C THR A 34 2.31 7.87 24.48
N PRO A 35 2.71 8.37 25.67
CA PRO A 35 3.80 9.34 25.81
C PRO A 35 5.20 8.75 25.57
N ALA A 36 5.31 7.42 25.51
CA ALA A 36 6.57 6.70 25.31
C ALA A 36 7.13 6.92 23.89
N ARG A 37 8.47 6.95 23.79
CA ARG A 37 9.19 7.01 22.49
C ARG A 37 9.27 5.65 21.78
N PHE A 38 8.87 4.57 22.45
CA PHE A 38 8.92 3.20 21.94
C PHE A 38 7.54 2.56 22.01
N LEU A 39 7.35 1.46 21.27
CA LEU A 39 6.15 0.61 21.29
C LEU A 39 5.96 -0.04 22.66
N SER A 40 5.55 0.73 23.65
CA SER A 40 5.12 0.24 24.96
C SER A 40 3.61 0.10 24.98
N MET A 41 3.11 -0.94 25.64
CA MET A 41 1.70 -1.01 26.03
C MET A 41 1.28 0.32 26.68
N PRO A 42 0.08 0.85 26.41
CA PRO A 42 -0.39 2.12 26.96
C PRO A 42 -0.57 2.02 28.48
N SER A 43 0.52 2.14 29.22
CA SER A 43 0.56 2.26 30.68
C SER A 43 0.91 3.70 31.01
N GLY A 44 -0.10 4.55 31.18
CA GLY A 44 0.09 5.98 31.48
C GLY A 44 -1.08 6.87 31.05
N THR A 45 -0.82 8.17 30.99
CA THR A 45 -1.77 9.21 30.56
C THR A 45 -1.86 9.31 29.04
N LEU A 46 -3.04 9.67 28.51
CA LEU A 46 -3.25 9.99 27.10
C LEU A 46 -2.34 11.16 26.69
N SER A 47 -1.55 11.00 25.63
CA SER A 47 -0.59 11.97 25.13
C SER A 47 -0.76 12.23 23.65
N LEU A 48 -0.82 13.51 23.26
CA LEU A 48 -0.86 13.95 21.86
C LEU A 48 0.52 14.32 21.31
N ARG A 49 1.60 13.94 22.02
CA ARG A 49 2.98 14.32 21.69
C ARG A 49 3.37 13.97 20.25
N HIS A 50 3.00 12.78 19.76
CA HIS A 50 3.34 12.34 18.40
C HIS A 50 2.66 13.19 17.33
N TYR A 51 1.42 13.61 17.58
CA TYR A 51 0.68 14.52 16.71
C TYR A 51 1.25 15.94 16.74
N GLN A 52 1.67 16.44 17.90
CA GLN A 52 2.38 17.72 18.02
C GLN A 52 3.70 17.69 17.24
N ALA A 53 4.51 16.63 17.41
CA ALA A 53 5.76 16.46 16.68
C ALA A 53 5.56 16.39 15.15
N LEU A 54 4.42 15.87 14.69
CA LEU A 54 4.05 15.84 13.27
C LEU A 54 3.77 17.24 12.71
N ILE A 55 3.15 18.12 13.50
CA ILE A 55 2.78 19.48 13.11
C ILE A 55 3.95 20.45 13.26
N ASP A 56 4.66 20.38 14.39
CA ASP A 56 5.70 21.35 14.76
C ASP A 56 6.96 21.21 13.89
N ASN A 57 7.24 20.00 13.37
CA ASN A 57 8.40 19.76 12.54
C ASN A 57 8.03 19.80 11.04
N PRO A 58 8.42 20.85 10.30
CA PRO A 58 8.05 21.03 8.90
C PRO A 58 8.61 19.95 7.97
N ALA A 59 9.65 19.21 8.40
CA ALA A 59 10.20 18.10 7.64
C ALA A 59 9.17 16.97 7.44
N TRP A 60 8.25 16.74 8.39
CA TRP A 60 7.18 15.76 8.24
C TRP A 60 6.20 16.15 7.14
N GLY A 61 5.74 17.41 7.15
CA GLY A 61 4.83 17.93 6.13
C GLY A 61 5.43 17.88 4.73
N GLN A 62 6.71 18.26 4.60
CA GLN A 62 7.44 18.16 3.33
C GLN A 62 7.57 16.71 2.86
N SER A 63 7.90 15.79 3.78
CA SER A 63 8.05 14.36 3.45
C SER A 63 6.72 13.73 3.01
N ILE A 64 5.62 14.03 3.72
CA ILE A 64 4.27 13.57 3.35
C ILE A 64 3.91 14.07 1.94
N LEU A 65 4.13 15.37 1.67
CA LEU A 65 3.79 15.95 0.38
C LEU A 65 4.65 15.37 -0.75
N LEU A 66 5.93 15.13 -0.49
CA LEU A 66 6.82 14.47 -1.45
C LEU A 66 6.34 13.05 -1.77
N SER A 67 6.05 12.23 -0.74
CA SER A 67 5.52 10.88 -0.92
C SER A 67 4.19 10.87 -1.69
N LEU A 68 3.29 11.80 -1.39
CA LEU A 68 2.03 11.95 -2.12
C LEU A 68 2.26 12.29 -3.60
N ARG A 69 3.13 13.27 -3.89
CA ARG A 69 3.45 13.65 -5.27
C ARG A 69 4.03 12.49 -6.06
N ILE A 70 5.03 11.81 -5.50
CA ILE A 70 5.67 10.66 -6.15
C ILE A 70 4.65 9.52 -6.33
N GLY A 71 3.86 9.21 -5.30
CA GLY A 71 2.87 8.13 -5.34
C GLY A 71 1.77 8.38 -6.38
N ILE A 72 1.23 9.60 -6.46
CA ILE A 72 0.20 9.97 -7.44
C ILE A 72 0.77 9.90 -8.86
N LEU A 73 1.93 10.52 -9.10
CA LEU A 73 2.51 10.55 -10.44
C LEU A 73 2.92 9.15 -10.92
N SER A 74 3.57 8.37 -10.06
CA SER A 74 3.98 7.01 -10.35
C SER A 74 2.78 6.10 -10.61
N SER A 75 1.76 6.13 -9.75
CA SER A 75 0.55 5.30 -9.92
C SER A 75 -0.22 5.67 -11.19
N ALA A 76 -0.34 6.95 -11.52
CA ALA A 76 -0.99 7.42 -12.73
C ALA A 76 -0.28 6.91 -13.99
N ILE A 77 1.05 7.08 -14.06
CA ILE A 77 1.86 6.62 -15.19
C ILE A 77 1.81 5.10 -15.31
N ALA A 78 2.03 4.38 -14.21
CA ALA A 78 2.01 2.91 -14.20
C ALA A 78 0.65 2.36 -14.63
N THR A 79 -0.45 2.92 -14.12
CA THR A 79 -1.80 2.49 -14.48
C THR A 79 -2.13 2.78 -15.94
N ALA A 80 -1.76 3.96 -16.46
CA ALA A 80 -1.98 4.31 -17.85
C ALA A 80 -1.22 3.34 -18.79
N LEU A 81 0.07 3.11 -18.53
CA LEU A 81 0.89 2.20 -19.34
C LEU A 81 0.41 0.75 -19.24
N ALA A 82 0.11 0.26 -18.03
CA ALA A 82 -0.39 -1.10 -17.83
C ALA A 82 -1.74 -1.32 -18.51
N THR A 83 -2.63 -0.31 -18.46
CA THR A 83 -3.94 -0.36 -19.13
C THR A 83 -3.78 -0.38 -20.65
N MET A 84 -2.93 0.50 -21.21
CA MET A 84 -2.64 0.51 -22.65
C MET A 84 -2.04 -0.83 -23.12
N PHE A 85 -1.11 -1.38 -22.35
CA PHE A 85 -0.51 -2.69 -22.64
C PHE A 85 -1.57 -3.80 -22.59
N GLY A 86 -2.37 -3.88 -21.53
CA GLY A 86 -3.41 -4.89 -21.37
C GLY A 86 -4.46 -4.82 -22.48
N LEU A 87 -4.92 -3.60 -22.82
CA LEU A 87 -5.84 -3.38 -23.93
C LEU A 87 -5.23 -3.75 -25.28
N GLY A 88 -3.96 -3.42 -25.52
CA GLY A 88 -3.25 -3.77 -26.74
C GLY A 88 -3.12 -5.28 -26.94
N ILE A 89 -2.75 -6.01 -25.88
CA ILE A 89 -2.69 -7.48 -25.92
C ILE A 89 -4.07 -8.09 -26.18
N TRP A 90 -5.11 -7.57 -25.52
CA TRP A 90 -6.48 -8.07 -25.66
C TRP A 90 -7.05 -7.82 -27.06
N MET A 91 -6.85 -6.63 -27.62
CA MET A 91 -7.41 -6.22 -28.91
C MET A 91 -6.67 -6.82 -30.10
N PHE A 92 -5.34 -6.82 -30.10
CA PHE A 92 -4.55 -7.23 -31.26
C PHE A 92 -4.14 -8.71 -31.25
N GLN A 93 -4.26 -9.39 -30.10
CA GLN A 93 -3.88 -10.80 -29.90
C GLN A 93 -2.57 -11.20 -30.63
N PRO A 94 -1.45 -10.49 -30.36
CA PRO A 94 -0.22 -10.71 -31.09
C PRO A 94 0.29 -12.14 -30.90
N ARG A 95 0.89 -12.72 -31.95
CA ARG A 95 1.42 -14.09 -31.94
C ARG A 95 2.40 -14.38 -30.79
N PHE A 96 3.10 -13.35 -30.30
CA PHE A 96 4.08 -13.44 -29.21
C PHE A 96 3.57 -12.82 -27.89
N SER A 97 2.26 -12.78 -27.66
CA SER A 97 1.64 -12.20 -26.46
C SER A 97 2.25 -12.71 -25.15
N ALA A 98 2.51 -14.02 -25.04
CA ALA A 98 3.12 -14.62 -23.86
C ALA A 98 4.53 -14.08 -23.56
N LEU A 99 5.34 -13.83 -24.60
CA LEU A 99 6.68 -13.25 -24.44
C LEU A 99 6.60 -11.80 -23.98
N LEU A 100 5.67 -11.02 -24.53
CA LEU A 100 5.45 -9.62 -24.13
C LEU A 100 5.01 -9.52 -22.68
N ILE A 101 4.06 -10.36 -22.25
CA ILE A 101 3.61 -10.43 -20.85
C ILE A 101 4.78 -10.83 -19.95
N GLY A 102 5.53 -11.87 -20.33
CA GLY A 102 6.69 -12.33 -19.56
C GLY A 102 7.74 -11.24 -19.38
N PHE A 103 8.03 -10.45 -20.42
CA PHE A 103 8.97 -9.33 -20.35
C PHE A 103 8.53 -8.25 -19.36
N VAL A 104 7.25 -7.86 -19.36
CA VAL A 104 6.71 -6.85 -18.43
C VAL A 104 6.69 -7.34 -16.98
N LEU A 105 6.50 -8.65 -16.76
CA LEU A 105 6.50 -9.25 -15.42
C LEU A 105 7.90 -9.54 -14.88
N LEU A 106 8.91 -9.63 -15.74
CA LEU A 106 10.30 -9.91 -15.37
C LEU A 106 10.85 -9.06 -14.20
N PRO A 107 10.65 -7.73 -14.14
CA PRO A 107 11.10 -6.92 -13.01
C PRO A 107 10.44 -7.28 -11.67
N LEU A 108 9.25 -7.89 -11.64
CA LEU A 108 8.61 -8.34 -10.39
C LEU A 108 9.33 -9.53 -9.75
N VAL A 109 10.12 -10.27 -10.53
CA VAL A 109 10.94 -11.38 -10.04
C VAL A 109 12.22 -10.87 -9.39
N VAL A 110 12.69 -9.67 -9.78
CA VAL A 110 13.91 -9.08 -9.22
C VAL A 110 13.62 -8.62 -7.78
N PRO A 111 14.38 -9.12 -6.78
CA PRO A 111 14.18 -8.72 -5.40
C PRO A 111 14.47 -7.21 -5.23
N PRO A 112 13.58 -6.44 -4.58
CA PRO A 112 13.78 -4.99 -4.40
C PRO A 112 15.10 -4.63 -3.71
N VAL A 113 15.58 -5.50 -2.83
CA VAL A 113 16.87 -5.34 -2.14
C VAL A 113 18.04 -5.27 -3.12
N VAL A 114 18.04 -6.12 -4.15
CA VAL A 114 19.11 -6.16 -5.15
C VAL A 114 19.10 -4.87 -5.98
N SER A 115 17.92 -4.42 -6.41
CA SER A 115 17.78 -3.15 -7.15
C SER A 115 18.19 -1.92 -6.32
N ALA A 116 17.92 -1.92 -5.01
CA ALA A 116 18.36 -0.84 -4.13
C ALA A 116 19.89 -0.79 -4.03
N MET A 117 20.56 -1.94 -3.91
CA MET A 117 22.02 -1.99 -3.85
C MET A 117 22.67 -1.48 -5.13
N THR A 118 22.15 -1.87 -6.31
CA THR A 118 22.73 -1.45 -7.60
C THR A 118 22.50 0.02 -7.92
N LEU A 119 21.38 0.61 -7.47
CA LEU A 119 21.07 2.02 -7.71
C LEU A 119 21.75 2.96 -6.70
N TYR A 120 22.00 2.50 -5.48
CA TYR A 120 22.56 3.33 -4.40
C TYR A 120 24.08 3.28 -4.32
N PHE A 121 24.69 2.14 -4.68
CA PHE A 121 26.13 1.94 -4.65
C PHE A 121 26.66 1.73 -6.09
N PRO A 122 26.87 2.81 -6.87
CA PRO A 122 27.56 2.74 -8.16
C PRO A 122 29.04 2.37 -8.00
#